data_AF-A0A9P9T559-F1
#
_entry.id   AF-A0A9P9T559-F1
#
_cell.length_a   1.000
_cell.length_b   1.000
_cell.length_c   1.000
_cell.angle_alpha   90.00
_cell.angle_beta   90.00
_cell.angle_gamma   90.00
#
_symmetry.space_group_name_H-M   'P 1'
#
loop_
_entity.id
_entity.type
_entity.pdbx_description
1 polymer ?
#
loop_
_entity_poly.entity_id
_entity_poly.type
_entity_poly.pdbx_seq_one_letter_code
_entity_poly.pdbx_strand_id
1 'polypeptide(L)'
;MTEEPRPSDIIIKLKVKTQAGGTEILNAHHGVLCKSSRFFQRATKPEWTTSREQPDIIDLPDYSVETISNYIRWLYCDHVPIKVYNEVKAKRTKRAEEAEKAFVMLAEAYVFGEQILDVKYKNAVVQAVIATIERSHWNLGPKSVNIIYEATPSTSPLRRLFADSVASRAYDDSDGGIGWIDYIDGYPREALVDAMKATIKARSRPEHGLACRVF
;
A
#
# COMPACT_ATOMS: atom_id res chain seq x y z
N MET A 1 12.95 -30.11 13.53
CA MET A 1 13.07 -30.79 12.22
C MET A 1 13.35 -29.72 11.19
N THR A 2 14.63 -29.42 10.99
CA THR A 2 15.12 -28.42 10.06
C THR A 2 15.34 -29.12 8.71
N GLU A 3 14.48 -28.86 7.73
CA GLU A 3 14.76 -29.26 6.35
C GLU A 3 15.96 -28.45 5.85
N GLU A 4 17.06 -29.16 5.54
CA GLU A 4 18.20 -28.60 4.82
C GLU A 4 17.77 -28.09 3.43
N PRO A 5 18.40 -27.02 2.92
CA PRO A 5 18.01 -26.42 1.64
C PRO A 5 18.36 -27.36 0.49
N ARG A 6 17.33 -27.78 -0.26
CA ARG A 6 17.49 -28.58 -1.48
C ARG A 6 18.17 -27.77 -2.61
N PRO A 7 18.89 -28.42 -3.55
CA PRO A 7 19.78 -27.77 -4.51
C PRO A 7 18.98 -26.99 -5.56
N SER A 8 19.41 -25.75 -5.82
CA SER A 8 18.93 -24.81 -6.86
C SER A 8 17.41 -24.75 -7.04
N ASP A 9 16.74 -24.00 -6.17
CA ASP A 9 15.34 -23.59 -6.36
C ASP A 9 15.17 -22.92 -7.73
N ILE A 10 14.10 -23.26 -8.46
CA ILE A 10 13.88 -22.79 -9.83
C ILE A 10 13.67 -21.28 -9.80
N ILE A 11 14.33 -20.55 -10.70
CA ILE A 11 14.12 -19.11 -10.84
C ILE A 11 12.88 -18.87 -11.72
N ILE A 12 11.92 -18.14 -11.16
CA ILE A 12 10.78 -17.59 -11.90
C ILE A 12 11.11 -16.17 -12.32
N LYS A 13 10.82 -15.86 -13.59
CA LYS A 13 11.01 -14.57 -14.24
C LYS A 13 9.70 -13.79 -14.22
N LEU A 14 9.69 -12.67 -13.52
CA LEU A 14 8.57 -11.73 -13.47
C LEU A 14 8.80 -10.65 -14.51
N LYS A 15 7.98 -10.65 -15.57
CA LYS A 15 8.11 -9.69 -16.67
C LYS A 15 7.20 -8.49 -16.44
N VAL A 16 7.79 -7.31 -16.29
CA VAL A 16 7.12 -6.07 -15.89
C VAL A 16 7.29 -4.99 -16.95
N LYS A 17 6.39 -4.00 -17.00
CA LYS A 17 6.56 -2.84 -17.89
C LYS A 17 7.50 -1.80 -17.27
N THR A 18 8.36 -1.25 -18.11
CA THR A 18 9.20 -0.10 -17.78
C THR A 18 8.48 1.21 -18.10
N GLN A 19 8.90 2.31 -17.46
CA GLN A 19 8.36 3.64 -17.75
C GLN A 19 8.59 4.09 -19.20
N ALA A 20 9.61 3.55 -19.88
CA ALA A 20 9.92 3.83 -21.28
C ALA A 20 9.11 3.00 -22.29
N GLY A 21 8.14 2.20 -21.83
CA GLY A 21 7.30 1.36 -22.70
C GLY A 21 7.91 0.02 -23.11
N GLY A 22 9.13 -0.30 -22.66
CA GLY A 22 9.74 -1.63 -22.79
C GLY A 22 9.36 -2.58 -21.65
N THR A 23 9.95 -3.78 -21.62
CA THR A 23 9.77 -4.74 -20.53
C THR A 23 11.08 -5.08 -19.82
N GLU A 24 11.01 -5.28 -18.52
CA GLU A 24 12.13 -5.73 -17.69
C GLU A 24 11.79 -7.08 -17.03
N ILE A 25 12.80 -7.91 -16.77
CA ILE A 25 12.64 -9.20 -16.12
C ILE A 25 13.29 -9.15 -14.75
N LEU A 26 12.48 -9.40 -13.72
CA LEU A 26 12.93 -9.54 -12.34
C LEU A 26 12.90 -11.01 -11.95
N ASN A 27 13.93 -11.47 -11.24
CA ASN A 27 14.12 -12.88 -10.91
C ASN A 27 13.83 -13.14 -9.43
N ALA A 28 13.07 -14.20 -9.14
CA ALA A 28 12.88 -14.67 -7.77
C ALA A 28 12.79 -16.21 -7.72
N HIS A 29 13.27 -16.79 -6.62
CA HIS A 29 13.20 -18.23 -6.40
C HIS A 29 11.74 -18.68 -6.23
N HIS A 30 11.38 -19.78 -6.88
CA HIS A 30 10.03 -20.35 -6.92
C HIS A 30 9.49 -20.62 -5.52
N GLY A 31 10.28 -21.30 -4.68
CA GLY A 31 9.93 -21.61 -3.30
C GLY A 31 9.70 -20.35 -2.47
N VAL A 32 10.46 -19.28 -2.72
CA VAL A 32 10.30 -17.98 -2.07
C VAL A 32 8.99 -17.30 -2.48
N LEU A 33 8.70 -17.22 -3.79
CA LEU A 33 7.43 -16.64 -4.31
C LEU A 33 6.20 -17.40 -3.81
N CYS A 34 6.28 -18.73 -3.80
CA CYS A 34 5.16 -19.58 -3.43
C CYS A 34 4.98 -19.73 -1.92
N LYS A 35 5.91 -19.24 -1.10
CA LYS A 35 5.86 -19.38 0.36
C LYS A 35 4.62 -18.73 0.98
N SER A 36 4.18 -17.59 0.45
CA SER A 36 3.09 -16.79 1.01
C SER A 36 1.97 -16.46 0.03
N SER A 37 2.25 -16.36 -1.27
CA SER A 37 1.27 -15.97 -2.28
C SER A 37 0.52 -17.16 -2.86
N ARG A 38 -0.81 -17.17 -2.69
CA ARG A 38 -1.70 -18.16 -3.35
C ARG A 38 -1.76 -17.98 -4.86
N PHE A 39 -1.57 -16.75 -5.35
CA PHE A 39 -1.49 -16.50 -6.77
C PHE A 39 -0.30 -17.23 -7.39
N PHE A 40 0.92 -17.02 -6.85
CA PHE A 40 2.12 -17.67 -7.40
C PHE A 40 2.06 -19.19 -7.26
N GLN A 41 1.57 -19.72 -6.13
CA GLN A 41 1.33 -21.16 -5.97
C GLN A 41 0.44 -21.75 -7.07
N ARG A 42 -0.58 -21.00 -7.54
CA ARG A 42 -1.47 -21.44 -8.61
C ARG A 42 -0.85 -21.20 -9.99
N ALA A 43 -0.21 -20.06 -10.19
CA ALA A 43 0.37 -19.66 -11.46
C ALA A 43 1.53 -20.57 -11.90
N THR A 44 2.24 -21.20 -10.95
CA THR A 44 3.38 -22.08 -11.21
C THR A 44 3.05 -23.57 -11.21
N LYS A 45 1.76 -23.93 -11.09
CA LYS A 45 1.34 -25.34 -11.09
C LYS A 45 1.59 -26.00 -12.47
N PRO A 46 2.05 -27.26 -12.53
CA PRO A 46 2.35 -27.94 -13.79
C PRO A 46 1.21 -27.88 -14.80
N GLU A 47 -0.03 -28.05 -14.35
CA GLU A 47 -1.23 -28.06 -15.19
C GLU A 47 -1.45 -26.73 -15.94
N TRP A 48 -0.88 -25.63 -15.42
CA TRP A 48 -0.97 -24.29 -16.01
C TRP A 48 0.30 -23.85 -16.73
N THR A 49 1.43 -24.52 -16.49
CA THR A 49 2.74 -24.18 -17.06
C THR A 49 3.08 -25.03 -18.27
N THR A 50 2.67 -26.31 -18.32
CA THR A 50 2.99 -27.22 -19.44
C THR A 50 2.43 -26.75 -20.78
N SER A 51 1.34 -25.97 -20.78
CA SER A 51 0.75 -25.40 -22.01
C SER A 51 1.33 -24.06 -22.42
N ARG A 52 2.27 -23.47 -21.65
CA ARG A 52 2.87 -22.18 -21.96
C ARG A 52 4.16 -22.37 -22.75
N GLU A 53 4.41 -21.49 -23.72
CA GLU A 53 5.69 -21.44 -24.43
C GLU A 53 6.86 -21.14 -23.48
N GLN A 54 6.61 -20.35 -22.44
CA GLN A 54 7.58 -19.95 -21.41
C GLN A 54 7.03 -20.23 -20.00
N PRO A 55 7.18 -21.47 -19.49
CA PRO A 55 6.60 -21.90 -18.22
C PRO A 55 7.22 -21.20 -16.99
N ASP A 56 8.42 -20.64 -17.12
CA ASP A 56 9.15 -19.93 -16.08
C ASP A 56 8.89 -18.42 -16.04
N ILE A 57 8.08 -17.89 -16.98
CA ILE A 57 7.77 -16.46 -17.07
C ILE A 57 6.33 -16.18 -16.64
N ILE A 58 6.17 -15.15 -15.80
CA ILE A 58 4.87 -14.59 -15.40
C ILE A 58 4.83 -13.12 -15.82
N ASP A 59 3.93 -12.78 -16.74
CA ASP A 59 3.70 -11.40 -17.15
C ASP A 59 2.90 -10.64 -16.08
N LEU A 60 3.43 -9.48 -15.69
CA LEU A 60 2.86 -8.53 -14.73
C LEU A 60 2.84 -7.12 -15.36
N PRO A 61 2.06 -6.91 -16.44
CA PRO A 61 2.15 -5.72 -17.29
C PRO A 61 1.63 -4.44 -16.64
N ASP A 62 0.81 -4.56 -15.59
CA ASP A 62 0.12 -3.45 -14.95
C ASP A 62 0.91 -2.82 -13.79
N TYR A 63 2.10 -3.35 -13.50
CA TYR A 63 2.92 -2.93 -12.36
C TYR A 63 4.26 -2.39 -12.79
N SER A 64 4.75 -1.43 -12.00
CA SER A 64 6.07 -0.86 -12.17
C SER A 64 7.16 -1.82 -11.68
N VAL A 65 8.36 -1.63 -12.22
CA VAL A 65 9.58 -2.31 -11.75
C VAL A 65 9.80 -2.10 -10.25
N GLU A 66 9.52 -0.90 -9.73
CA GLU A 66 9.71 -0.57 -8.31
C GLU A 66 8.77 -1.37 -7.41
N THR A 67 7.48 -1.48 -7.76
CA THR A 67 6.48 -2.24 -7.00
C THR A 67 6.89 -3.70 -6.86
N ILE A 68 7.29 -4.33 -7.97
CA ILE A 68 7.67 -5.75 -7.98
C ILE A 68 9.03 -5.95 -7.30
N SER A 69 9.99 -5.06 -7.49
CA SER A 69 11.29 -5.11 -6.81
C SER A 69 11.14 -5.01 -5.29
N ASN A 70 10.27 -4.14 -4.79
CA ASN A 70 9.99 -4.00 -3.37
C ASN A 70 9.34 -5.26 -2.78
N TYR A 71 8.42 -5.89 -3.52
CA TYR A 71 7.83 -7.17 -3.11
C TYR A 71 8.89 -8.29 -3.05
N ILE A 72 9.73 -8.42 -4.07
CA ILE A 72 10.83 -9.40 -4.07
C ILE A 72 11.74 -9.15 -2.86
N ARG A 73 12.13 -7.90 -2.61
CA ARG A 73 12.95 -7.54 -1.44
C ARG A 73 12.26 -7.95 -0.13
N TRP A 74 10.96 -7.71 0.01
CA TRP A 74 10.22 -8.16 1.19
C TRP A 74 10.25 -9.69 1.32
N LEU A 75 10.07 -10.45 0.24
CA LEU A 75 10.10 -11.91 0.29
C LEU A 75 11.43 -12.48 0.83
N TYR A 76 12.56 -11.84 0.52
CA TYR A 76 13.87 -12.27 1.01
C TYR A 76 14.24 -11.70 2.39
N CYS A 77 13.80 -10.49 2.71
CA CYS A 77 14.25 -9.77 3.90
C CYS A 77 13.20 -9.65 5.00
N ASP A 78 11.96 -10.07 4.74
CA ASP A 78 10.77 -9.90 5.59
C ASP A 78 10.53 -8.43 6.03
N HIS A 79 10.99 -7.48 5.20
CA HIS A 79 10.88 -6.05 5.48
C HIS A 79 10.44 -5.28 4.23
N VAL A 80 9.34 -4.54 4.36
CA VAL A 80 8.88 -3.61 3.33
C VAL A 80 9.75 -2.35 3.41
N PRO A 81 10.47 -1.97 2.34
CA PRO A 81 11.33 -0.80 2.38
C PRO A 81 10.50 0.48 2.55
N ILE A 82 10.70 1.17 3.67
CA ILE A 82 10.06 2.47 3.93
C ILE A 82 11.07 3.58 3.64
N LYS A 83 10.75 4.44 2.66
CA LYS A 83 11.51 5.67 2.39
C LYS A 83 10.80 6.84 3.09
N VAL A 84 11.22 7.19 4.31
CA VAL A 84 10.71 8.40 4.98
C VAL A 84 11.70 9.55 4.81
N TYR A 85 11.24 10.65 4.21
CA TYR A 85 12.02 11.88 4.11
C TYR A 85 11.89 12.71 5.40
N ASN A 86 12.99 12.85 6.13
CA ASN A 86 13.03 13.51 7.45
C ASN A 86 13.88 14.78 7.48
N GLU A 87 13.97 15.52 6.37
CA GLU A 87 14.74 16.77 6.37
C GLU A 87 13.98 17.88 7.13
N VAL A 88 14.41 18.14 8.37
CA VAL A 88 13.75 19.07 9.29
C VAL A 88 13.69 20.51 8.75
N LYS A 89 14.69 20.92 7.96
CA LYS A 89 14.78 22.28 7.39
C LYS A 89 13.92 22.49 6.14
N ALA A 90 13.34 21.43 5.59
CA ALA A 90 12.53 21.54 4.38
C ALA A 90 11.20 22.23 4.64
N LYS A 91 10.70 22.97 3.63
CA LYS A 91 9.35 23.55 3.65
C LYS A 91 8.31 22.46 3.93
N ARG A 92 7.24 22.81 4.65
CA ARG A 92 6.14 21.88 4.99
C ARG A 92 5.55 21.21 3.74
N THR A 93 5.36 21.97 2.66
CA THR A 93 4.90 21.46 1.35
C THR A 93 5.78 20.35 0.79
N LYS A 94 7.10 20.56 0.76
CA LYS A 94 8.06 19.54 0.31
C LYS A 94 7.99 18.28 1.19
N ARG A 95 7.88 18.44 2.52
CA ARG A 95 7.73 17.30 3.43
C ARG A 95 6.43 16.53 3.18
N ALA A 96 5.34 17.23 2.91
CA ALA A 96 4.05 16.64 2.57
C ALA A 96 4.10 15.88 1.23
N GLU A 97 4.72 16.47 0.20
CA GLU A 97 4.93 15.84 -1.11
C GLU A 97 5.76 14.56 -1.00
N GLU A 98 6.86 14.58 -0.26
CA GLU A 98 7.70 13.39 -0.06
C GLU A 98 7.00 12.31 0.78
N ALA A 99 6.21 12.70 1.79
CA ALA A 99 5.38 11.75 2.52
C ALA A 99 4.34 11.10 1.61
N GLU A 100 3.67 11.88 0.76
CA GLU A 100 2.67 11.34 -0.17
C GLU A 100 3.29 10.40 -1.22
N LYS A 101 4.51 10.67 -1.69
CA LYS A 101 5.25 9.71 -2.54
C LYS A 101 5.46 8.36 -1.84
N ALA A 102 5.80 8.38 -0.55
CA ALA A 102 5.94 7.17 0.24
C ALA A 102 4.59 6.43 0.40
N PHE A 103 3.50 7.16 0.65
CA PHE A 103 2.17 6.56 0.75
C PHE A 103 1.65 6.02 -0.58
N VAL A 104 1.96 6.66 -1.71
CA VAL A 104 1.64 6.15 -3.05
C VAL A 104 2.34 4.82 -3.30
N MET A 105 3.64 4.72 -3.00
CA MET A 105 4.38 3.46 -3.12
C MET A 105 3.76 2.35 -2.26
N LEU A 106 3.37 2.67 -1.02
CA LEU A 106 2.74 1.71 -0.10
C LEU A 106 1.32 1.33 -0.55
N ALA A 107 0.56 2.25 -1.13
CA ALA A 107 -0.75 1.98 -1.72
C ALA A 107 -0.64 1.00 -2.89
N GLU A 108 0.28 1.27 -3.83
CA GLU A 108 0.56 0.37 -4.96
C GLU A 108 1.04 -1.01 -4.50
N ALA A 109 1.90 -1.07 -3.48
CA ALA A 109 2.35 -2.31 -2.88
C ALA A 109 1.18 -3.11 -2.26
N TYR A 110 0.26 -2.44 -1.56
CA TYR A 110 -0.91 -3.09 -0.98
C TYR A 110 -1.85 -3.63 -2.06
N VAL A 111 -2.13 -2.84 -3.10
CA VAL A 111 -2.96 -3.22 -4.24
C VAL A 111 -2.36 -4.43 -4.97
N PHE A 112 -1.06 -4.43 -5.20
CA PHE A 112 -0.37 -5.59 -5.74
C PHE A 112 -0.56 -6.82 -4.85
N GLY A 113 -0.39 -6.67 -3.53
CA GLY A 113 -0.64 -7.72 -2.55
C GLY A 113 -2.07 -8.28 -2.57
N GLU A 114 -3.07 -7.45 -2.85
CA GLU A 114 -4.46 -7.90 -3.07
C GLU A 114 -4.55 -8.78 -4.32
N GLN A 115 -3.96 -8.34 -5.42
CA GLN A 115 -4.01 -9.05 -6.71
C GLN A 115 -3.27 -10.40 -6.67
N ILE A 116 -2.13 -10.48 -5.98
CA ILE A 116 -1.39 -11.74 -5.80
C ILE A 116 -1.88 -12.57 -4.60
N LEU A 117 -2.96 -12.15 -3.93
CA LEU A 117 -3.58 -12.85 -2.82
C LEU A 117 -2.56 -13.19 -1.69
N ASP A 118 -1.62 -12.29 -1.42
CA ASP A 118 -0.61 -12.48 -0.38
C ASP A 118 -0.99 -11.71 0.89
N VAL A 119 -1.67 -12.41 1.79
CA VAL A 119 -2.14 -11.83 3.06
C VAL A 119 -0.97 -11.40 3.96
N LYS A 120 0.17 -12.12 3.93
CA LYS A 120 1.33 -11.78 4.75
C LYS A 120 1.96 -10.47 4.26
N TYR A 121 2.11 -10.33 2.94
CA TYR A 121 2.62 -9.11 2.35
C TYR A 121 1.69 -7.92 2.62
N LYS A 122 0.38 -8.07 2.41
CA LYS A 122 -0.59 -7.01 2.72
C LYS A 122 -0.52 -6.56 4.18
N ASN A 123 -0.42 -7.49 5.11
CA ASN A 123 -0.26 -7.16 6.52
C ASN A 123 1.05 -6.41 6.79
N ALA A 124 2.17 -6.84 6.18
CA ALA A 124 3.44 -6.14 6.29
C ALA A 124 3.38 -4.71 5.72
N VAL A 125 2.68 -4.51 4.59
CA VAL A 125 2.45 -3.18 4.01
C VAL A 125 1.58 -2.31 4.91
N VAL A 126 0.53 -2.87 5.53
CA VAL A 126 -0.29 -2.13 6.52
C VAL A 126 0.56 -1.67 7.70
N GLN A 127 1.45 -2.53 8.22
CA GLN A 127 2.38 -2.14 9.28
C GLN A 127 3.35 -1.03 8.81
N ALA A 128 3.82 -1.11 7.56
CA ALA A 128 4.66 -0.08 6.96
C ALA A 128 3.93 1.27 6.81
N VAL A 129 2.63 1.26 6.47
CA VAL A 129 1.79 2.47 6.44
C VAL A 129 1.69 3.08 7.83
N ILE A 130 1.38 2.30 8.87
CA ILE A 130 1.31 2.78 10.25
C ILE A 130 2.65 3.40 10.68
N ALA A 131 3.75 2.69 10.46
CA ALA A 131 5.08 3.20 10.79
C ALA A 131 5.44 4.48 10.01
N THR A 132 4.97 4.62 8.76
CA THR A 132 5.17 5.84 7.96
C THR A 132 4.37 7.01 8.53
N ILE A 133 3.13 6.78 8.94
CA ILE A 133 2.31 7.80 9.62
C ILE A 133 2.98 8.27 10.91
N GLU A 134 3.49 7.34 11.72
CA GLU A 134 4.18 7.65 12.98
C GLU A 134 5.48 8.43 12.78
N ARG A 135 6.29 8.06 11.78
CA ARG A 135 7.60 8.68 11.54
C ARG A 135 7.53 10.02 10.82
N SER A 136 6.62 10.14 9.86
CA SER A 136 6.48 11.36 9.04
C SER A 136 5.58 12.40 9.68
N HIS A 137 4.71 11.99 10.62
CA HIS A 137 3.59 12.76 11.14
C HIS A 137 2.58 13.22 10.07
N TRP A 138 2.62 12.62 8.88
CA TRP A 138 1.64 12.81 7.81
C TRP A 138 0.70 11.62 7.72
N ASN A 139 -0.49 11.84 7.17
CA ASN A 139 -1.43 10.77 6.83
C ASN A 139 -1.39 10.45 5.34
N LEU A 140 -2.11 9.40 4.93
CA LEU A 140 -2.31 9.11 3.51
C LEU A 140 -3.00 10.30 2.84
N GLY A 141 -2.38 10.87 1.81
CA GLY A 141 -2.91 11.98 1.04
C GLY A 141 -3.86 11.54 -0.08
N PRO A 142 -4.41 12.50 -0.82
CA PRO A 142 -5.42 12.26 -1.86
C PRO A 142 -5.04 11.20 -2.91
N LYS A 143 -3.79 11.21 -3.38
CA LYS A 143 -3.36 10.34 -4.49
C LYS A 143 -3.23 8.89 -4.03
N SER A 144 -2.61 8.65 -2.87
CA SER A 144 -2.49 7.32 -2.29
C SER A 144 -3.86 6.72 -1.93
N VAL A 145 -4.77 7.53 -1.39
CA VAL A 145 -6.14 7.10 -1.07
C VAL A 145 -6.95 6.78 -2.34
N ASN A 146 -6.81 7.56 -3.43
CA ASN A 146 -7.45 7.24 -4.71
C ASN A 146 -7.01 5.85 -5.22
N ILE A 147 -5.71 5.56 -5.22
CA ILE A 147 -5.19 4.24 -5.62
C ILE A 147 -5.83 3.11 -4.79
N ILE A 148 -5.94 3.28 -3.47
CA ILE A 148 -6.53 2.29 -2.58
C ILE A 148 -8.03 2.09 -2.87
N TYR A 149 -8.79 3.17 -3.02
CA TYR A 149 -10.24 3.11 -3.20
C TYR A 149 -10.66 2.74 -4.63
N GLU A 150 -9.78 2.86 -5.62
CA GLU A 150 -10.07 2.36 -6.97
C GLU A 150 -9.80 0.86 -7.09
N ALA A 151 -8.76 0.35 -6.43
CA ALA A 151 -8.24 -1.00 -6.71
C ALA A 151 -8.49 -2.05 -5.62
N THR A 152 -9.20 -1.70 -4.54
CA THR A 152 -9.52 -2.64 -3.44
C THR A 152 -11.02 -2.76 -3.22
N PRO A 153 -11.56 -3.85 -2.64
CA PRO A 153 -12.99 -3.91 -2.28
C PRO A 153 -13.32 -3.03 -1.07
N SER A 154 -14.60 -2.70 -0.88
CA SER A 154 -15.08 -1.92 0.28
C SER A 154 -14.79 -2.55 1.64
N THR A 155 -14.50 -3.86 1.68
CA THR A 155 -14.11 -4.60 2.90
C THR A 155 -12.61 -4.57 3.18
N SER A 156 -11.82 -3.85 2.37
CA SER A 156 -10.37 -3.76 2.48
C SER A 156 -9.91 -3.21 3.85
N PRO A 157 -9.04 -3.94 4.57
CA PRO A 157 -8.44 -3.45 5.82
C PRO A 157 -7.72 -2.11 5.69
N LEU A 158 -7.09 -1.81 4.54
CA LEU A 158 -6.38 -0.54 4.34
C LEU A 158 -7.35 0.64 4.17
N ARG A 159 -8.52 0.44 3.55
CA ARG A 159 -9.60 1.46 3.52
C ARG A 159 -10.08 1.79 4.93
N ARG A 160 -10.28 0.75 5.76
CA ARG A 160 -10.67 0.91 7.16
C ARG A 160 -9.59 1.65 7.96
N LEU A 161 -8.31 1.30 7.80
CA LEU A 161 -7.20 2.00 8.45
C LEU A 161 -7.22 3.49 8.12
N PHE A 162 -7.40 3.86 6.84
CA PHE A 162 -7.53 5.26 6.45
C PHE A 162 -8.66 5.96 7.20
N ALA A 163 -9.87 5.38 7.17
CA ALA A 163 -11.05 5.96 7.83
C ALA A 163 -10.85 6.13 9.35
N ASP A 164 -10.30 5.11 10.02
CA ASP A 164 -9.99 5.15 11.46
C ASP A 164 -8.90 6.20 11.77
N SER A 165 -7.93 6.36 10.88
CA SER A 165 -6.86 7.36 10.98
C SER A 165 -7.41 8.78 10.87
N VAL A 166 -8.35 9.04 9.96
CA VAL A 166 -9.07 10.33 9.89
C VAL A 166 -9.85 10.57 11.18
N ALA A 167 -10.66 9.59 11.61
CA ALA A 167 -11.52 9.72 12.80
C ALA A 167 -10.74 10.00 14.09
N SER A 168 -9.51 9.49 14.21
CA SER A 168 -8.69 9.61 15.42
C SER A 168 -7.66 10.75 15.37
N ARG A 169 -7.23 11.18 14.18
CA ARG A 169 -6.07 12.09 14.02
C ARG A 169 -6.38 13.35 13.24
N ALA A 170 -7.52 13.48 12.57
CA ALA A 170 -7.87 14.71 11.88
C ALA A 170 -8.17 15.82 12.89
N TYR A 171 -7.63 17.01 12.63
CA TYR A 171 -7.83 18.22 13.41
C TYR A 171 -7.80 19.44 12.49
N ASP A 172 -8.27 20.59 12.97
CA ASP A 172 -8.20 21.84 12.22
C ASP A 172 -6.74 22.31 12.14
N ASP A 173 -6.16 22.23 10.95
CA ASP A 173 -4.80 22.66 10.65
C ASP A 173 -4.75 23.83 9.66
N SER A 174 -5.83 24.62 9.58
CA SER A 174 -5.97 25.76 8.67
C SER A 174 -4.82 26.78 8.80
N ASP A 175 -4.29 26.97 10.01
CA ASP A 175 -3.17 27.89 10.26
C ASP A 175 -1.79 27.33 9.83
N GLY A 176 -1.72 26.03 9.53
CA GLY A 176 -0.49 25.32 9.19
C GLY A 176 -0.14 25.31 7.71
N GLY A 177 -1.01 25.83 6.83
CA GLY A 177 -0.97 25.57 5.39
C GLY A 177 -1.30 24.10 5.10
N ILE A 178 -0.64 23.52 4.08
CA ILE A 178 -0.96 22.18 3.57
C ILE A 178 -1.20 21.12 4.67
N GLY A 179 -2.38 20.49 4.62
CA GLY A 179 -2.84 19.67 5.73
C GLY A 179 -4.17 18.94 5.48
N TRP A 180 -4.84 18.59 6.57
CA TRP A 180 -6.13 17.92 6.59
C TRP A 180 -7.21 18.70 5.85
N ILE A 181 -7.31 20.00 6.11
CA ILE A 181 -8.31 20.86 5.48
C ILE A 181 -8.07 20.96 3.97
N ASP A 182 -6.80 21.09 3.54
CA ASP A 182 -6.48 21.14 2.10
C ASP A 182 -6.68 19.79 1.38
N TYR A 183 -6.48 18.67 2.08
CA TYR A 183 -6.60 17.34 1.47
C TYR A 183 -8.04 16.84 1.35
N ILE A 184 -8.97 17.37 2.14
CA ILE A 184 -10.32 16.83 2.22
C ILE A 184 -11.04 16.82 0.86
N ASP A 185 -10.83 17.86 0.06
CA ASP A 185 -11.44 18.01 -1.26
C ASP A 185 -10.83 17.08 -2.32
N GLY A 186 -9.62 16.57 -2.08
CA GLY A 186 -8.92 15.66 -2.99
C GLY A 186 -9.27 14.19 -2.78
N TYR A 187 -9.88 13.82 -1.65
CA TYR A 187 -10.20 12.43 -1.36
C TYR A 187 -11.42 11.94 -2.17
N PRO A 188 -11.44 10.67 -2.59
CA PRO A 188 -12.59 10.10 -3.27
C PRO A 188 -13.81 10.08 -2.35
N ARG A 189 -14.99 10.28 -2.93
CA ARG A 189 -16.26 10.39 -2.18
C ARG A 189 -16.50 9.21 -1.23
N GLU A 190 -16.20 7.99 -1.66
CA GLU A 190 -16.34 6.80 -0.81
C GLU A 190 -15.46 6.87 0.44
N ALA A 191 -14.22 7.36 0.29
CA ALA A 191 -13.29 7.49 1.40
C ALA A 191 -13.78 8.52 2.43
N LEU A 192 -14.35 9.64 1.96
CA LEU A 192 -14.96 10.65 2.83
C LEU A 192 -16.17 10.09 3.58
N VAL A 193 -17.00 9.26 2.93
CA VAL A 193 -18.15 8.60 3.57
C VAL A 193 -17.68 7.62 4.65
N ASP A 194 -16.66 6.81 4.37
CA ASP A 194 -16.14 5.86 5.34
C ASP A 194 -15.45 6.54 6.52
N ALA A 195 -14.69 7.61 6.26
CA ALA A 195 -14.11 8.46 7.30
C ALA A 195 -15.20 9.09 8.17
N MET A 196 -16.25 9.66 7.59
CA MET A 196 -17.36 10.25 8.36
C MET A 196 -18.08 9.21 9.22
N LYS A 197 -18.32 8.00 8.69
CA LYS A 197 -18.88 6.89 9.48
C LYS A 197 -17.97 6.50 10.65
N ALA A 198 -16.66 6.44 10.42
CA ALA A 198 -15.68 6.14 11.47
C ALA A 198 -15.69 7.24 12.55
N THR A 199 -15.68 8.52 12.15
CA THR A 199 -15.76 9.68 13.06
C THR A 199 -17.04 9.66 13.91
N ILE A 200 -18.20 9.38 13.31
CA ILE A 200 -19.48 9.28 14.04
C ILE A 200 -19.44 8.15 15.08
N LYS A 201 -18.82 7.01 14.76
CA LYS A 201 -18.68 5.89 15.69
C LYS A 201 -17.69 6.17 16.82
N ALA A 202 -16.62 6.90 16.54
CA ALA A 202 -15.59 7.22 17.52
C ALA A 202 -16.01 8.37 18.46
N ARG A 203 -16.83 9.30 17.98
CA ARG A 203 -17.26 10.48 18.73
C ARG A 203 -18.22 10.08 19.86
N SER A 204 -17.88 10.49 21.08
CA SER A 204 -18.77 10.38 22.23
C SER A 204 -20.01 11.26 22.05
N ARG A 205 -21.15 10.82 22.61
CA ARG A 205 -22.38 11.61 22.60
C ARG A 205 -22.08 13.00 23.21
N PRO A 206 -22.44 14.11 22.55
CA PRO A 206 -22.24 15.43 23.13
C PRO A 206 -22.99 15.53 24.44
N GLU A 207 -22.27 15.74 25.52
CA GLU A 207 -22.88 16.11 26.79
C GLU A 207 -23.22 17.60 26.67
N HIS A 208 -24.52 17.92 26.72
CA HIS A 208 -25.12 19.27 26.63
C HIS A 208 -25.46 19.74 25.19
N GLY A 209 -26.70 20.21 25.03
CA GLY A 209 -27.28 20.63 23.76
C GLY A 209 -26.46 21.73 23.09
N LEU A 210 -26.18 21.51 21.80
CA LEU A 210 -25.65 22.44 20.81
C LEU A 210 -25.54 23.90 21.30
N ALA A 211 -24.36 24.29 21.78
CA ALA A 211 -23.87 25.63 21.53
C ALA A 211 -23.54 25.69 20.03
N CYS A 212 -24.57 25.92 19.20
CA CYS A 212 -24.36 26.36 17.83
C CYS A 212 -23.46 27.59 17.89
N ARG A 213 -22.20 27.45 17.47
CA ARG A 213 -21.47 28.60 16.97
C ARG A 213 -22.14 28.98 15.66
N VAL A 214 -23.14 29.85 15.77
CA VAL A 214 -23.67 30.60 14.63
C VAL A 214 -22.54 31.53 14.21
N PHE A 215 -21.97 31.27 13.04
CA PHE A 215 -21.13 32.22 12.32
C PHE A 215 -21.91 32.66 11.08
#